data_AF-A0A4Y2CWB3-F1
#
_entry.id   AF-A0A4Y2CWB3-F1
#
_cell.length_a   1.000
_cell.length_b   1.000
_cell.length_c   1.000
_cell.angle_alpha   90.00
_cell.angle_beta   90.00
_cell.angle_gamma   90.00
#
_symmetry.space_group_name_H-M   'P 1'
#
loop_
_entity.id
_entity.type
_entity.pdbx_description
1 polymer ?
#
loop_
_entity_poly.entity_id
_entity_poly.type
_entity_poly.pdbx_seq_one_letter_code
_entity_poly.pdbx_strand_id
1 'polypeptide(L)'
;MNQMKKIASIFYNPSSTPDAISQAGEKMFLTIYKAPANGHNLNNYRYAAFLKSSTKIKVDLSSPKGAVLQHSFKNVFLLVAPAMVPALMVPPL
;
A
#
# COMPACT_ATOMS: atom_id res chain seq x y z
N MET A 1 7.45 10.08 24.04
CA MET A 1 8.32 9.84 22.85
C MET A 1 7.45 9.70 21.61
N ASN A 2 7.66 10.55 20.59
CA ASN A 2 6.89 10.56 19.34
C ASN A 2 7.00 9.19 18.60
N GLN A 3 5.91 8.67 18.05
CA GLN A 3 5.86 7.36 17.36
C GLN A 3 6.91 7.26 16.24
N MET A 4 7.10 8.32 15.46
CA MET A 4 8.12 8.36 14.40
C MET A 4 9.55 8.26 14.94
N LYS A 5 9.83 8.83 16.12
CA LYS A 5 11.16 8.72 16.75
C LYS A 5 11.46 7.29 17.22
N LYS A 6 10.44 6.56 17.70
CA LYS A 6 10.54 5.12 18.04
C LYS A 6 10.82 4.25 16.83
N ILE A 7 10.18 4.55 15.70
CA ILE A 7 10.42 3.81 14.44
C ILE A 7 11.83 4.14 13.92
N ALA A 8 12.22 5.41 13.93
CA ALA A 8 13.53 5.86 13.47
C ALA A 8 14.70 5.21 14.23
N SER A 9 14.57 5.00 15.55
CA SER A 9 15.63 4.38 16.35
C SER A 9 15.98 2.95 15.92
N ILE A 10 15.08 2.24 15.23
CA ILE A 10 15.37 0.91 14.69
C ILE A 10 16.38 0.99 13.54
N PHE A 11 16.28 2.00 12.67
CA PHE A 11 17.22 2.17 11.56
C PHE A 11 18.62 2.62 12.00
N TYR A 12 18.71 3.30 13.16
CA TYR A 12 19.98 3.75 13.72
C TYR A 12 20.65 2.69 14.61
N ASN A 13 19.98 1.59 14.93
CA ASN A 13 20.54 0.53 15.75
C ASN A 13 21.30 -0.48 14.87
N PRO A 14 22.64 -0.60 14.97
CA PRO A 14 23.41 -1.53 14.14
C PRO A 14 23.11 -3.00 14.46
N SER A 15 22.52 -3.30 15.63
CA SER A 15 22.10 -4.65 16.02
C SER A 15 20.69 -4.99 15.55
N SER A 16 20.02 -4.10 14.83
CA SER A 16 18.68 -4.39 14.31
C SER A 16 18.71 -5.46 13.24
N THR A 17 17.80 -6.42 13.38
CA THR A 17 17.65 -7.51 12.42
C THR A 17 16.98 -7.01 11.13
N PRO A 18 17.18 -7.70 9.99
CA PRO A 18 16.48 -7.38 8.75
C PRO A 18 14.95 -7.36 8.88
N ASP A 19 14.39 -8.25 9.70
CA ASP A 19 12.95 -8.29 10.00
C ASP A 19 12.50 -7.04 10.77
N ALA A 20 13.23 -6.65 11.83
CA ALA A 20 12.91 -5.44 12.58
C ALA A 20 12.97 -4.18 11.70
N ILE A 21 13.95 -4.10 10.80
CA ILE A 21 14.08 -3.01 9.81
C ILE A 21 12.90 -3.02 8.85
N SER A 22 12.50 -4.19 8.35
CA SER A 22 11.37 -4.34 7.42
C SER A 22 10.05 -3.89 8.05
N GLN A 23 9.77 -4.35 9.27
CA GLN A 23 8.57 -3.95 10.03
C GLN A 23 8.58 -2.47 10.40
N ALA A 24 9.75 -1.90 10.73
CA ALA A 24 9.89 -0.47 10.98
C ALA A 24 9.60 0.35 9.72
N GLY A 25 10.09 -0.11 8.57
CA GLY A 25 9.81 0.49 7.26
C GLY A 25 8.32 0.51 6.94
N GLU A 26 7.65 -0.64 7.11
CA GLU A 26 6.21 -0.76 6.95
C GLU A 26 5.43 0.21 7.86
N LYS A 27 5.75 0.23 9.16
CA LYS A 27 5.13 1.14 10.14
C LYS A 27 5.37 2.61 9.80
N MET A 28 6.55 2.95 9.26
CA MET A 28 6.87 4.30 8.81
C MET A 28 5.95 4.74 7.66
N PHE A 29 5.80 3.90 6.63
CA PHE A 29 4.90 4.21 5.51
C PHE A 29 3.44 4.35 5.97
N LEU A 30 2.95 3.43 6.78
CA LEU A 30 1.57 3.50 7.31
C LEU A 30 1.34 4.80 8.09
N THR A 31 2.31 5.24 8.88
CA THR A 31 2.22 6.49 9.66
C THR A 31 2.20 7.72 8.75
N ILE A 32 3.08 7.79 7.75
CA ILE A 32 3.14 8.92 6.79
C ILE A 32 1.82 9.08 6.05
N TYR A 33 1.21 7.96 5.64
CA TYR A 33 -0.07 7.97 4.95
C TYR A 33 -1.29 8.08 5.86
N LYS A 34 -1.09 8.27 7.18
CA LYS A 34 -2.16 8.37 8.19
C LYS A 34 -3.11 7.16 8.15
N ALA A 35 -2.57 5.98 7.90
CA ALA A 35 -3.35 4.75 7.95
C ALA A 35 -3.92 4.54 9.37
N PRO A 36 -5.16 4.02 9.51
CA PRO A 36 -5.69 3.65 10.81
C PRO A 36 -4.76 2.64 11.50
N ALA A 37 -4.61 2.75 12.82
CA ALA A 37 -3.76 1.84 13.60
C ALA A 37 -4.23 0.37 13.59
N ASN A 38 -5.41 0.13 13.01
CA ASN A 38 -6.18 -1.10 13.09
C ASN A 38 -5.75 -2.05 11.95
N GLY A 39 -4.61 -2.71 12.12
CA GLY A 39 -4.36 -4.03 11.54
C GLY A 39 -4.12 -4.15 10.02
N HIS A 40 -4.01 -3.06 9.27
CA HIS A 40 -3.69 -3.16 7.85
C HIS A 40 -2.17 -3.14 7.64
N ASN A 41 -1.64 -4.24 7.11
CA ASN A 41 -0.33 -4.26 6.48
C ASN A 41 -0.31 -3.27 5.29
N LEU A 42 0.88 -2.87 4.85
CA LEU A 42 1.08 -1.87 3.82
C LEU A 42 0.43 -2.26 2.48
N ASN A 43 0.39 -3.54 2.16
CA ASN A 43 -0.25 -4.03 0.93
C ASN A 43 -1.77 -3.84 0.97
N ASN A 44 -2.41 -4.16 2.10
CA ASN A 44 -3.84 -3.93 2.29
C ASN A 44 -4.18 -2.44 2.19
N TYR A 45 -3.34 -1.58 2.79
CA TYR A 45 -3.53 -0.15 2.69
C TYR A 45 -3.36 0.38 1.26
N ARG A 46 -2.33 -0.07 0.53
CA ARG A 46 -2.10 0.27 -0.88
C ARG A 46 -3.31 -0.14 -1.74
N TYR A 47 -3.85 -1.33 -1.52
CA TYR A 47 -5.03 -1.80 -2.25
C TYR A 47 -6.26 -0.93 -1.97
N ALA A 48 -6.55 -0.67 -0.70
CA ALA A 48 -7.68 0.17 -0.32
C ALA A 48 -7.57 1.59 -0.89
N ALA A 49 -6.37 2.17 -0.85
CA ALA A 49 -6.09 3.48 -1.46
C ALA A 49 -6.28 3.46 -2.98
N PHE A 50 -5.80 2.41 -3.65
CA PHE A 50 -5.97 2.21 -5.07
C PHE A 50 -7.45 2.10 -5.46
N LEU A 51 -8.23 1.25 -4.79
CA LEU A 51 -9.67 1.08 -5.03
C LEU A 51 -10.45 2.38 -4.78
N LYS A 52 -10.10 3.12 -3.73
CA LYS A 52 -10.69 4.44 -3.45
C LYS A 52 -10.35 5.47 -4.53
N SER A 53 -9.15 5.41 -5.11
CA SER A 53 -8.76 6.31 -6.20
C SER A 53 -9.47 5.96 -7.50
N SER A 54 -9.64 4.68 -7.84
CA SER A 54 -10.28 4.27 -9.09
C SER A 54 -11.78 4.59 -9.13
N THR A 55 -12.47 4.49 -7.99
CA THR A 55 -13.90 4.79 -7.87
C THR A 55 -14.22 6.30 -7.91
N LYS A 56 -13.25 7.17 -7.65
CA LYS A 56 -13.44 8.63 -7.70
C LYS A 56 -13.36 9.22 -9.11
N ILE A 57 -12.78 8.51 -10.06
CA ILE A 57 -12.56 9.05 -11.39
C ILE A 57 -13.83 8.80 -12.22
N LYS A 58 -14.70 9.81 -12.30
CA LYS A 58 -15.69 9.91 -13.36
C LYS A 58 -14.95 10.24 -14.66
N VAL A 59 -14.55 9.22 -15.38
CA VAL A 59 -13.96 9.42 -16.71
C VAL A 59 -15.09 9.73 -17.68
N ASP A 60 -15.05 10.90 -18.32
CA ASP A 60 -15.89 11.19 -19.48
C ASP A 60 -15.46 10.31 -20.64
N LEU A 61 -16.19 9.21 -20.81
CA LEU A 61 -15.96 8.21 -21.85
C LEU A 61 -16.24 8.71 -23.27
N SER A 62 -16.92 9.85 -23.41
CA SER A 62 -17.19 10.45 -24.72
C SER A 62 -15.96 11.12 -25.33
N SER A 63 -14.94 11.40 -24.52
CA SER A 63 -13.69 12.01 -24.95
C SER A 63 -12.61 10.97 -25.27
N PRO A 64 -11.83 11.11 -26.36
CA PRO A 64 -10.66 10.27 -26.64
C PRO A 64 -9.65 10.26 -25.47
N LYS A 65 -9.52 11.38 -24.76
CA LYS A 65 -8.65 11.48 -23.58
C LYS A 65 -9.19 10.64 -22.41
N GLY A 66 -10.50 10.57 -22.26
CA GLY A 66 -11.14 9.72 -21.26
C GLY A 66 -10.99 8.24 -21.59
N ALA A 67 -11.17 7.84 -22.84
CA ALA A 67 -10.96 6.45 -23.26
C ALA A 67 -9.52 5.96 -22.98
N VAL A 68 -8.50 6.78 -23.29
CA VAL A 68 -7.09 6.47 -22.99
C VAL A 68 -6.85 6.37 -21.48
N LEU A 69 -7.40 7.31 -20.70
CA LEU A 69 -7.26 7.31 -19.25
C LEU A 69 -7.89 6.05 -18.62
N GLN A 70 -9.09 5.65 -19.06
CA GLN A 70 -9.72 4.40 -18.63
C GLN A 70 -8.89 3.17 -18.99
N HIS A 71 -8.37 3.12 -20.21
CA HIS A 71 -7.53 2.01 -20.66
C HIS A 71 -6.26 1.91 -19.78
N SER A 72 -5.61 3.02 -19.48
CA SER A 72 -4.49 3.07 -18.53
C SER A 72 -4.88 2.61 -17.14
N PHE A 73 -6.02 3.05 -16.59
CA PHE A 73 -6.49 2.62 -15.27
C PHE A 73 -6.85 1.12 -15.23
N LYS A 74 -7.48 0.59 -16.27
CA LYS A 74 -7.78 -0.85 -16.39
C LYS A 74 -6.51 -1.69 -16.41
N ASN A 75 -5.49 -1.26 -17.16
CA ASN A 75 -4.21 -1.96 -17.20
C ASN A 75 -3.48 -1.91 -15.85
N VAL A 76 -3.52 -0.79 -15.14
CA VAL A 76 -2.95 -0.70 -13.77
C VAL A 76 -3.72 -1.62 -12.80
N PHE A 77 -5.05 -1.67 -12.87
CA PHE A 77 -5.85 -2.58 -12.03
C PHE A 77 -5.51 -4.05 -12.30
N LEU A 78 -5.42 -4.45 -13.58
CA LEU A 78 -5.09 -5.81 -13.98
C LEU A 78 -3.63 -6.20 -13.68
N LEU A 79 -2.69 -5.25 -13.65
CA LEU A 79 -1.29 -5.52 -13.32
C LEU A 79 -1.07 -5.62 -11.80
N VAL A 80 -1.78 -4.80 -11.01
CA VAL A 80 -1.59 -4.73 -9.56
C VAL A 80 -2.42 -5.77 -8.81
N ALA A 81 -3.59 -6.16 -9.31
CA ALA A 81 -4.46 -7.13 -8.63
C ALA A 81 -3.80 -8.53 -8.45
N PRO A 82 -3.16 -9.15 -9.47
CA PRO A 82 -2.54 -10.47 -9.32
C PRO A 82 -1.35 -10.49 -8.35
N ALA A 83 -0.62 -9.38 -8.24
CA ALA A 83 0.56 -9.28 -7.38
C ALA A 83 0.23 -9.14 -5.88
N MET A 84 -1.02 -8.82 -5.53
CA MET A 84 -1.44 -8.64 -4.12
C MET A 84 -2.22 -9.82 -3.54
N VAL A 85 -2.61 -10.79 -4.37
CA VAL A 85 -3.23 -12.05 -3.95
C VAL A 85 -2.27 -13.06 -3.27
N PRO A 86 -0.93 -13.09 -3.46
CA PRO A 86 -0.12 -14.18 -2.91
C PRO A 86 -0.01 -14.23 -1.37
N ALA A 87 -0.45 -13.20 -0.64
CA ALA A 87 -0.30 -13.12 0.81
C ALA A 87 -1.47 -13.75 1.62
N LEU A 88 -2.53 -14.25 0.96
CA LEU A 88 -3.71 -14.81 1.64
C LEU A 88 -3.83 -16.34 1.58
N MET A 89 -2.87 -17.06 0.96
CA MET A 89 -2.89 -18.53 0.89
C MET A 89 -1.65 -19.15 1.53
N VAL A 90 -1.48 -18.97 2.83
CA VAL A 90 -0.77 -19.96 3.66
C VAL A 90 -1.67 -20.27 4.86
N PRO A 91 -2.40 -21.39 4.86
CA PRO A 91 -3.11 -21.83 6.06
C PRO A 91 -2.10 -22.21 7.14
N PRO A 92 -2.33 -21.87 8.43
CA PRO A 92 -1.53 -22.42 9.51
C PRO A 92 -1.73 -23.94 9.58
N LEU A 93 -0.62 -24.67 9.70
CA LEU A 93 -0.57 -26.09 10.06
C LEU A 93 -1.09 -26.31 11.48
#